data_AF-A0A841J336-F1
#
_entry.id   AF-A0A841J336-F1
#
_cell.length_a   1.000
_cell.length_b   1.000
_cell.length_c   1.000
_cell.angle_alpha   90.00
_cell.angle_beta   90.00
_cell.angle_gamma   90.00
#
_symmetry.space_group_name_H-M   'P 1'
#
loop_
_entity.id
_entity.type
_entity.pdbx_description
1 polymer ?
#
loop_
_entity_poly.entity_id
_entity_poly.type
_entity_poly.pdbx_seq_one_letter_code
_entity_poly.pdbx_strand_id
1 'polypeptide(L)'
;MKKYSGMLWGEGIRWRDGALWLSDTQGSKLWTDASGEWRSIPVPSPSNGLWFLPDGRLVAAMMHERRIGMWTGSEWGPYADLSHLDVGPVGDLIGDEHGNLYVDDVAYSLHKGEQPRPGRLIFVSADRSAHVAADDVAFPNGLAFLDGGRTLVAAETTAKRLVSFQVDAPGKLSRREVFADLAELVSPEAAPDGLWGTAEGVWVCTLYAHKIVLISKGKVVRTIDTGDTLPVACCTDESGRLFATLADTAGQSLMDAIANKTISVSVHEYDREQ
;
A
#
# COMPACT_ATOMS: atom_id res chain seq x y z
N MET A 1 -22.03 7.62 5.15
CA MET A 1 -20.74 7.29 4.51
C MET A 1 -20.59 8.16 3.28
N LYS A 2 -19.60 9.06 3.25
CA LYS A 2 -19.25 9.77 2.02
C LYS A 2 -18.54 8.77 1.10
N LYS A 3 -19.25 8.30 0.07
CA LYS A 3 -18.69 7.41 -0.95
C LYS A 3 -18.19 8.28 -2.10
N TYR A 4 -16.92 8.16 -2.43
CA TYR A 4 -16.32 8.84 -3.58
C TYR A 4 -15.90 7.81 -4.60
N SER A 5 -16.31 7.97 -5.86
CA SER A 5 -16.15 6.95 -6.91
C SER A 5 -15.59 7.55 -8.19
N GLY A 6 -15.03 6.71 -9.07
CA GLY A 6 -14.53 7.10 -10.39
C GLY A 6 -13.05 6.83 -10.61
N MET A 7 -12.39 6.22 -9.63
CA MET A 7 -11.05 5.65 -9.76
C MET A 7 -11.14 4.32 -10.51
N LEU A 8 -10.08 3.95 -11.24
CA LEU A 8 -9.98 2.63 -11.85
C LEU A 8 -9.29 1.63 -10.93
N TRP A 9 -8.23 2.04 -10.23
CA TRP A 9 -7.56 1.22 -9.22
C TRP A 9 -6.87 2.09 -8.16
N GLY A 10 -7.61 2.43 -7.09
CA GLY A 10 -7.17 3.33 -6.03
C GLY A 10 -6.25 2.66 -5.01
N GLU A 11 -5.01 3.12 -4.94
CA GLU A 11 -3.91 2.59 -4.13
C GLU A 11 -3.24 3.66 -3.29
N GLY A 12 -2.42 3.23 -2.32
CA GLY A 12 -1.55 4.13 -1.58
C GLY A 12 -2.29 5.28 -0.89
N ILE A 13 -3.51 5.03 -0.40
CA ILE A 13 -4.32 6.05 0.27
C ILE A 13 -3.60 6.57 1.52
N ARG A 14 -3.53 7.89 1.66
CA ARG A 14 -2.89 8.59 2.78
C ARG A 14 -3.76 9.76 3.23
N TRP A 15 -3.77 9.97 4.54
CA TRP A 15 -4.34 11.15 5.16
C TRP A 15 -3.23 12.17 5.45
N ARG A 16 -3.48 13.45 5.12
CA ARG A 16 -2.61 14.56 5.48
C ARG A 16 -3.43 15.85 5.58
N ASP A 17 -3.27 16.56 6.69
CA ASP A 17 -3.80 17.92 6.91
C ASP A 17 -5.30 18.07 6.59
N GLY A 18 -6.11 17.10 7.03
CA GLY A 18 -7.56 17.12 6.81
C GLY A 18 -8.03 16.59 5.47
N ALA A 19 -7.13 16.01 4.66
CA ALA A 19 -7.41 15.59 3.30
C ALA A 19 -6.86 14.19 3.00
N LEU A 20 -7.54 13.49 2.09
CA LEU A 20 -7.09 12.24 1.51
C LEU A 20 -6.32 12.47 0.21
N TRP A 21 -5.33 11.61 0.00
CA TRP A 21 -4.51 11.52 -1.20
C TRP A 21 -4.38 10.05 -1.57
N LEU A 22 -4.54 9.71 -2.85
CA LEU A 22 -4.35 8.33 -3.32
C LEU A 22 -3.94 8.30 -4.79
N SER A 23 -3.25 7.23 -5.17
CA SER A 23 -2.86 6.98 -6.56
C SER A 23 -3.93 6.14 -7.27
N ASP A 24 -4.21 6.44 -8.52
CA ASP A 24 -5.03 5.59 -9.40
C ASP A 24 -4.11 4.96 -10.45
N THR A 25 -3.61 3.75 -10.15
CA THR A 25 -2.55 3.10 -10.94
C THR A 25 -3.01 2.80 -12.36
N GLN A 26 -4.29 2.47 -12.56
CA GLN A 26 -4.85 2.18 -13.87
C GLN A 26 -5.38 3.43 -14.57
N GLY A 27 -5.84 4.43 -13.81
CA GLY A 27 -6.30 5.70 -14.34
C GLY A 27 -5.18 6.69 -14.68
N SER A 28 -3.94 6.43 -14.22
CA SER A 28 -2.81 7.36 -14.27
C SER A 28 -3.19 8.74 -13.72
N LYS A 29 -3.72 8.75 -12.50
CA LYS A 29 -4.18 9.97 -11.81
C LYS A 29 -3.73 9.98 -10.36
N LEU A 30 -3.46 11.16 -9.84
CA LEU A 30 -3.41 11.45 -8.41
C LEU A 30 -4.77 12.01 -7.99
N TRP A 31 -5.43 11.41 -7.00
CA TRP A 31 -6.70 11.87 -6.47
C TRP A 31 -6.52 12.51 -5.09
N THR A 32 -7.25 13.59 -4.83
CA THR A 32 -7.27 14.25 -3.52
C THR A 32 -8.52 15.11 -3.33
N ASP A 33 -8.90 15.34 -2.07
CA ASP A 33 -9.92 16.32 -1.66
C ASP A 33 -9.35 17.54 -0.91
N ALA A 34 -8.04 17.77 -0.96
CA ALA A 34 -7.37 18.88 -0.26
C ALA A 34 -7.88 20.29 -0.64
N SER A 35 -8.60 20.45 -1.76
CA SER A 35 -9.26 21.71 -2.15
C SER A 35 -10.70 21.85 -1.62
N GLY A 36 -11.17 20.92 -0.77
CA GLY A 36 -12.53 20.86 -0.24
C GLY A 36 -13.51 20.01 -1.07
N GLU A 37 -13.09 19.57 -2.26
CA GLU A 37 -13.83 18.64 -3.12
C GLU A 37 -12.86 17.67 -3.79
N TRP A 38 -13.34 16.46 -4.10
CA TRP A 38 -12.53 15.46 -4.79
C TRP A 38 -12.23 15.89 -6.22
N ARG A 39 -10.95 15.81 -6.57
CA ARG A 39 -10.47 16.03 -7.92
C ARG A 39 -9.40 15.00 -8.27
N SER A 40 -9.19 14.83 -9.57
CA SER A 40 -8.10 14.03 -10.11
C SER A 40 -7.14 14.90 -10.89
N ILE A 41 -5.85 14.63 -10.77
CA ILE A 41 -4.78 15.26 -11.51
C ILE A 41 -4.17 14.18 -12.39
N PRO A 42 -4.29 14.27 -13.73
CA PRO A 42 -3.62 13.34 -14.62
C PRO A 42 -2.11 13.37 -14.40
N VAL A 43 -1.49 12.20 -14.31
CA VAL A 43 -0.04 12.05 -14.20
C VAL A 43 0.48 11.26 -15.40
N PRO A 44 1.68 11.58 -15.94
CA PRO A 44 2.21 10.89 -17.12
C PRO A 44 2.48 9.39 -16.91
N SER A 45 2.63 8.99 -15.65
CA SER A 45 3.02 7.64 -15.28
C SER A 45 2.37 7.23 -13.96
N PRO A 46 1.92 5.98 -13.84
CA PRO A 46 1.29 5.49 -12.63
C PRO A 46 2.29 5.35 -11.48
N SER A 47 1.88 5.90 -10.34
CA SER A 47 2.45 5.56 -9.03
C SER A 47 1.62 4.47 -8.36
N ASN A 48 2.20 3.71 -7.44
CA ASN A 48 1.44 2.81 -6.58
C ASN A 48 1.33 3.39 -5.15
N GLY A 49 2.34 3.18 -4.30
CA GLY A 49 2.41 3.78 -2.97
C GLY A 49 2.64 5.30 -2.99
N LEU A 50 2.11 5.98 -1.97
CA LEU A 50 2.34 7.39 -1.68
C LEU A 50 2.87 7.57 -0.25
N TRP A 51 3.68 8.60 -0.02
CA TRP A 51 4.06 9.00 1.34
C TRP A 51 4.36 10.50 1.43
N PHE A 52 4.01 11.11 2.56
CA PHE A 52 4.45 12.46 2.86
C PHE A 52 5.71 12.42 3.72
N LEU A 53 6.79 13.00 3.21
CA LEU A 53 8.02 13.21 3.98
C LEU A 53 7.78 14.14 5.18
N PRO A 54 8.67 14.14 6.19
CA PRO A 54 8.55 15.01 7.36
C PRO A 54 8.47 16.51 7.02
N ASP A 55 9.08 16.93 5.90
CA ASP A 55 9.04 18.31 5.42
C ASP A 55 7.81 18.64 4.55
N GLY A 56 6.84 17.72 4.47
CA GLY A 56 5.58 17.90 3.76
C GLY A 56 5.62 17.57 2.27
N ARG A 57 6.78 17.23 1.69
CA ARG A 57 6.85 16.81 0.29
C ARG A 57 6.17 15.46 0.09
N LEU A 58 5.32 15.37 -0.93
CA LEU A 58 4.69 14.11 -1.35
C LEU A 58 5.64 13.34 -2.28
N VAL A 59 5.90 12.08 -1.95
CA VAL A 59 6.68 11.15 -2.76
C VAL A 59 5.85 9.93 -3.14
N ALA A 60 6.27 9.26 -4.21
CA ALA A 60 5.54 8.13 -4.78
C ALA A 60 6.48 7.06 -5.34
N ALA A 61 6.08 5.80 -5.23
CA ALA A 61 6.75 4.68 -5.89
C ALA A 61 6.28 4.64 -7.34
N MET A 62 7.19 4.95 -8.27
CA MET A 62 6.86 5.02 -9.69
C MET A 62 6.89 3.60 -10.27
N MET A 63 5.69 2.99 -10.35
CA MET A 63 5.48 1.54 -10.44
C MET A 63 6.30 0.85 -11.53
N HIS A 64 6.58 1.53 -12.65
CA HIS A 64 7.30 0.96 -13.79
C HIS A 64 8.57 1.72 -14.17
N GLU A 65 8.99 2.70 -13.37
CA GLU A 65 10.10 3.60 -13.71
C GLU A 65 11.37 3.36 -12.86
N ARG A 66 11.37 2.36 -11.98
CA ARG A 66 12.52 2.00 -11.13
C ARG A 66 13.07 3.21 -10.35
N ARG A 67 12.17 4.04 -9.81
CA ARG A 67 12.52 5.25 -9.06
C ARG A 67 11.45 5.62 -8.05
N ILE A 68 11.82 6.48 -7.12
CA ILE A 68 10.88 7.28 -6.32
C ILE A 68 10.70 8.63 -6.98
N GLY A 69 9.44 9.03 -7.15
CA GLY A 69 9.03 10.33 -7.65
C GLY A 69 8.74 11.31 -6.50
N MET A 70 8.91 12.60 -6.75
CA MET A 70 8.51 13.69 -5.86
C MET A 70 7.50 14.57 -6.59
N TRP A 71 6.37 14.85 -5.94
CA TRP A 71 5.33 15.69 -6.50
C TRP A 71 5.80 17.14 -6.57
N THR A 72 5.68 17.77 -7.75
CA THR A 72 6.03 19.18 -7.98
C THR A 72 4.82 20.12 -7.93
N GLY A 73 3.62 19.58 -7.73
CA GLY A 73 2.35 20.31 -7.88
C GLY A 73 1.62 20.00 -9.19
N SER A 74 2.35 19.52 -10.20
CA SER A 74 1.78 19.15 -11.51
C SER A 74 2.29 17.82 -12.07
N GLU A 75 3.47 17.36 -11.65
CA GLU A 75 4.07 16.13 -12.16
C GLU A 75 4.99 15.45 -11.12
N TRP A 76 5.49 14.26 -11.47
CA TRP A 76 6.44 13.50 -10.66
C TRP A 76 7.89 13.75 -11.08
N GLY A 77 8.56 14.69 -10.41
CA GLY A 77 10.01 14.90 -10.53
C GLY A 77 10.82 13.75 -9.89
N PRO A 78 12.14 13.69 -10.10
CA PRO A 78 12.99 12.65 -9.49
C PRO A 78 13.19 12.88 -7.98
N TYR A 79 13.12 11.81 -7.19
CA TYR A 79 13.51 11.81 -5.77
C TYR A 79 14.71 10.88 -5.51
N ALA A 80 14.59 9.60 -5.85
CA ALA A 80 15.65 8.60 -5.69
C ALA A 80 15.65 7.63 -6.88
N ASP A 81 16.84 7.25 -7.34
CA ASP A 81 17.03 6.27 -8.42
C ASP A 81 17.20 4.87 -7.82
N LEU A 82 16.46 3.89 -8.35
CA LEU A 82 16.52 2.48 -7.95
C LEU A 82 17.01 1.58 -9.09
N SER A 83 17.37 2.16 -10.24
CA SER A 83 17.72 1.41 -11.45
C SER A 83 18.94 0.51 -11.26
N HIS A 84 19.88 0.88 -10.37
CA HIS A 84 21.07 0.10 -10.02
C HIS A 84 20.76 -1.17 -9.21
N LEU A 85 19.55 -1.32 -8.66
CA LEU A 85 19.12 -2.47 -7.86
C LEU A 85 18.38 -3.54 -8.68
N ASP A 86 18.21 -3.29 -9.99
CA ASP A 86 17.39 -4.10 -10.90
C ASP A 86 16.00 -4.44 -10.32
N VAL A 87 15.32 -3.42 -9.78
CA VAL A 87 13.96 -3.59 -9.26
C VAL A 87 12.97 -3.96 -10.37
N GLY A 88 12.00 -4.79 -10.00
CA GLY A 88 10.80 -5.03 -10.78
C GLY A 88 9.81 -3.87 -10.61
N PRO A 89 8.50 -4.15 -10.70
CA PRO A 89 7.51 -3.16 -10.32
C PRO A 89 7.61 -2.82 -8.83
N VAL A 90 7.72 -1.53 -8.52
CA VAL A 90 7.65 -1.05 -7.13
C VAL A 90 6.20 -0.75 -6.75
N GLY A 91 5.78 -1.15 -5.57
CA GLY A 91 4.41 -1.09 -5.09
C GLY A 91 4.23 -0.04 -4.00
N ASP A 92 3.82 -0.46 -2.81
CA ASP A 92 3.56 0.41 -1.67
C ASP A 92 4.87 1.00 -1.09
N LEU A 93 4.73 2.09 -0.35
CA LEU A 93 5.84 2.68 0.40
C LEU A 93 5.39 3.34 1.71
N ILE A 94 6.27 3.28 2.69
CA ILE A 94 6.12 3.89 4.01
C ILE A 94 7.43 4.59 4.39
N GLY A 95 7.34 5.68 5.15
CA GLY A 95 8.51 6.40 5.63
C GLY A 95 8.53 6.60 7.13
N ASP A 96 9.72 6.90 7.65
CA ASP A 96 9.92 7.25 9.06
C ASP A 96 9.97 8.77 9.29
N GLU A 97 10.06 9.16 10.55
CA GLU A 97 10.16 10.57 10.98
C GLU A 97 11.48 11.25 10.55
N HIS A 98 12.47 10.47 10.13
CA HIS A 98 13.76 10.97 9.64
C HIS A 98 13.79 11.14 8.12
N GLY A 99 12.71 10.80 7.43
CA GLY A 99 12.59 10.92 5.97
C GLY A 99 13.20 9.75 5.21
N ASN A 100 13.49 8.64 5.89
CA ASN A 100 13.81 7.39 5.21
C ASN A 100 12.53 6.71 4.73
N LEU A 101 12.63 5.87 3.71
CA LEU A 101 11.53 5.13 3.12
C LEU A 101 11.86 3.64 3.06
N TYR A 102 10.85 2.81 3.25
CA TYR A 102 10.82 1.42 2.81
C TYR A 102 9.80 1.31 1.69
N VAL A 103 10.19 0.60 0.64
CA VAL A 103 9.45 0.47 -0.61
C VAL A 103 9.42 -1.00 -0.96
N ASP A 104 8.27 -1.54 -1.31
CA ASP A 104 8.25 -2.89 -1.84
C ASP A 104 8.77 -2.96 -3.29
N ASP A 105 9.40 -4.08 -3.61
CA ASP A 105 9.73 -4.48 -4.97
C ASP A 105 9.10 -5.85 -5.22
N VAL A 106 8.07 -5.88 -6.06
CA VAL A 106 7.33 -7.10 -6.43
C VAL A 106 8.20 -8.09 -7.20
N ALA A 107 9.32 -7.62 -7.77
CA ALA A 107 10.30 -8.34 -8.58
C ALA A 107 9.80 -8.86 -9.94
N TYR A 108 8.52 -9.16 -10.14
CA TYR A 108 7.98 -9.60 -11.42
C TYR A 108 6.58 -9.04 -11.71
N SER A 109 6.23 -8.96 -13.00
CA SER A 109 4.92 -8.51 -13.45
C SER A 109 4.00 -9.69 -13.77
N LEU A 110 3.06 -9.98 -12.87
CA LEU A 110 2.04 -11.02 -13.08
C LEU A 110 1.20 -10.75 -14.33
N HIS A 111 0.82 -9.49 -14.58
CA HIS A 111 0.01 -9.10 -15.73
C HIS A 111 0.73 -9.27 -17.08
N LYS A 112 2.07 -9.26 -17.08
CA LYS A 112 2.87 -9.54 -18.28
C LYS A 112 3.22 -11.02 -18.42
N GLY A 113 2.76 -11.88 -17.50
CA GLY A 113 3.07 -13.30 -17.50
C GLY A 113 4.54 -13.61 -17.20
N GLU A 114 5.23 -12.72 -16.49
CA GLU A 114 6.61 -12.97 -16.05
C GLU A 114 6.64 -14.11 -15.02
N GLN A 115 7.76 -14.83 -14.99
CA GLN A 115 7.92 -15.96 -14.07
C GLN A 115 7.98 -15.45 -12.61
N PRO A 116 7.19 -16.05 -11.70
CA PRO A 116 7.25 -15.68 -10.29
C PRO A 116 8.64 -15.84 -9.71
N ARG A 117 9.08 -14.81 -8.98
CA ARG A 117 10.30 -14.82 -8.17
C ARG A 117 10.07 -14.04 -6.88
N PRO A 118 10.82 -14.33 -5.80
CA PRO A 118 10.65 -13.60 -4.55
C PRO A 118 10.93 -12.10 -4.76
N GLY A 119 10.08 -11.28 -4.15
CA GLY A 119 10.22 -9.84 -4.06
C GLY A 119 11.17 -9.43 -2.94
N ARG A 120 11.34 -8.11 -2.80
CA ARG A 120 12.29 -7.49 -1.88
C ARG A 120 11.65 -6.29 -1.17
N LEU A 121 12.26 -5.87 -0.07
CA LEU A 121 12.04 -4.55 0.50
C LEU A 121 13.28 -3.70 0.24
N ILE A 122 13.07 -2.54 -0.37
CA ILE A 122 14.10 -1.56 -0.68
C ILE A 122 14.06 -0.47 0.37
N PHE A 123 15.22 -0.13 0.91
CA PHE A 123 15.36 1.05 1.76
C PHE A 123 15.89 2.21 0.92
N VAL A 124 15.31 3.39 1.13
CA VAL A 124 15.78 4.66 0.59
C VAL A 124 16.05 5.60 1.76
N SER A 125 17.30 5.98 1.93
CA SER A 125 17.74 6.93 2.97
C SER A 125 17.22 8.34 2.69
N ALA A 126 17.19 9.19 3.72
CA ALA A 126 16.93 10.62 3.58
C ALA A 126 17.93 11.35 2.65
N ASP A 127 19.16 10.82 2.51
CA ASP A 127 20.15 11.28 1.52
C ASP A 127 19.91 10.76 0.10
N ARG A 128 18.83 9.98 -0.09
CA ARG A 128 18.35 9.38 -1.34
C ARG A 128 19.21 8.25 -1.88
N SER A 129 20.18 7.75 -1.10
CA SER A 129 20.82 6.47 -1.39
C SER A 129 19.85 5.31 -1.15
N ALA A 130 20.00 4.23 -1.91
CA ALA A 130 19.10 3.09 -1.84
C ALA A 130 19.83 1.76 -1.88
N HIS A 131 19.35 0.80 -1.08
CA HIS A 131 19.84 -0.57 -1.01
C HIS A 131 18.72 -1.56 -0.66
N VAL A 132 18.97 -2.84 -0.87
CA VAL A 132 18.03 -3.92 -0.50
C VAL A 132 18.10 -4.13 1.02
N ALA A 133 16.97 -3.95 1.71
CA ALA A 133 16.85 -4.11 3.16
C ALA A 133 16.42 -5.52 3.57
N ALA A 134 15.62 -6.18 2.75
CA ALA A 134 15.25 -7.59 2.92
C ALA A 134 14.97 -8.23 1.56
N ASP A 135 15.34 -9.50 1.44
CA ASP A 135 15.04 -10.38 0.30
C ASP A 135 13.97 -11.41 0.68
N ASP A 136 13.56 -12.20 -0.31
CA ASP A 136 12.67 -13.35 -0.16
C ASP A 136 11.29 -13.01 0.40
N VAL A 137 10.72 -11.87 0.03
CA VAL A 137 9.35 -11.47 0.41
C VAL A 137 8.38 -11.87 -0.70
N ALA A 138 7.38 -12.69 -0.39
CA ALA A 138 6.53 -13.31 -1.40
C ALA A 138 5.45 -12.36 -1.93
N PHE A 139 5.73 -11.73 -3.08
CA PHE A 139 4.87 -10.70 -3.70
C PHE A 139 4.51 -9.62 -2.67
N PRO A 140 5.50 -8.81 -2.26
CA PRO A 140 5.29 -7.80 -1.25
C PRO A 140 4.28 -6.77 -1.73
N ASN A 141 3.55 -6.22 -0.76
CA ASN A 141 2.57 -5.17 -1.00
C ASN A 141 2.59 -4.24 0.22
N GLY A 142 1.41 -3.88 0.75
CA GLY A 142 1.26 -2.97 1.88
C GLY A 142 2.31 -3.11 2.99
N LEU A 143 2.78 -1.96 3.48
CA LEU A 143 3.79 -1.85 4.52
C LEU A 143 3.23 -1.10 5.74
N ALA A 144 3.60 -1.53 6.94
CA ALA A 144 3.17 -0.88 8.18
C ALA A 144 4.27 -0.84 9.23
N PHE A 145 4.44 0.30 9.90
CA PHE A 145 5.26 0.39 11.10
C PHE A 145 4.43 0.12 12.36
N LEU A 146 5.05 -0.57 13.31
CA LEU A 146 4.58 -0.72 14.68
C LEU A 146 5.66 -0.24 15.66
N ASP A 147 5.29 -0.11 16.93
CA ASP A 147 6.21 0.17 18.03
C ASP A 147 7.06 1.44 17.84
N GLY A 148 6.48 2.46 17.20
CA GLY A 148 7.19 3.70 16.85
C GLY A 148 8.30 3.49 15.83
N GLY A 149 8.09 2.60 14.86
CA GLY A 149 9.05 2.32 13.78
C GLY A 149 10.07 1.24 14.11
N ARG A 150 10.03 0.61 15.29
CA ARG A 150 10.94 -0.49 15.65
C ARG A 150 10.61 -1.82 14.99
N THR A 151 9.39 -1.95 14.49
CA THR A 151 8.91 -3.15 13.81
C THR A 151 8.33 -2.75 12.45
N LEU A 152 8.84 -3.32 11.37
CA LEU A 152 8.27 -3.17 10.02
C LEU A 152 7.50 -4.44 9.68
N VAL A 153 6.23 -4.30 9.31
CA VAL A 153 5.36 -5.37 8.84
C VAL A 153 5.16 -5.23 7.34
N ALA A 154 5.28 -6.33 6.61
CA ALA A 154 5.05 -6.39 5.17
C ALA A 154 4.01 -7.47 4.84
N ALA A 155 3.14 -7.15 3.89
CA ALA A 155 2.23 -8.12 3.29
C ALA A 155 3.02 -9.10 2.41
N GLU A 156 2.71 -10.40 2.49
CA GLU A 156 3.10 -11.39 1.50
C GLU A 156 1.85 -11.90 0.77
N THR A 157 1.47 -11.21 -0.31
CA THR A 157 0.17 -11.40 -0.98
C THR A 157 -0.02 -12.83 -1.47
N THR A 158 1.02 -13.45 -2.03
CA THR A 158 0.93 -14.83 -2.57
C THR A 158 1.06 -15.89 -1.48
N ALA A 159 1.71 -15.57 -0.36
CA ALA A 159 1.84 -16.47 0.80
C ALA A 159 0.69 -16.35 1.81
N LYS A 160 -0.27 -15.42 1.60
CA LYS A 160 -1.47 -15.23 2.45
C LYS A 160 -1.11 -14.99 3.91
N ARG A 161 -0.05 -14.21 4.16
CA ARG A 161 0.43 -13.92 5.52
C ARG A 161 1.07 -12.54 5.61
N LEU A 162 1.26 -12.09 6.84
CA LEU A 162 2.10 -10.93 7.16
C LEU A 162 3.41 -11.42 7.75
N VAL A 163 4.51 -10.79 7.36
CA VAL A 163 5.82 -10.97 8.00
C VAL A 163 6.24 -9.69 8.69
N SER A 164 6.91 -9.81 9.83
CA SER A 164 7.50 -8.68 10.54
C SER A 164 9.01 -8.78 10.57
N PHE A 165 9.65 -7.63 10.66
CA PHE A 165 11.09 -7.46 10.83
C PHE A 165 11.34 -6.49 11.98
N GLN A 166 12.36 -6.79 12.79
CA GLN A 166 12.92 -5.80 13.70
C GLN A 166 13.73 -4.78 12.89
N VAL A 167 13.51 -3.49 13.14
CA VAL A 167 14.31 -2.39 12.59
C VAL A 167 15.44 -2.09 13.57
N ASP A 168 16.63 -2.63 13.31
CA ASP A 168 17.80 -2.44 14.18
C ASP A 168 18.44 -1.07 13.99
N ALA A 169 18.34 -0.54 12.78
CA ALA A 169 18.79 0.79 12.34
C ALA A 169 18.10 1.10 11.00
N PRO A 170 18.14 2.36 10.51
CA PRO A 170 17.62 2.71 9.19
C PRO A 170 18.17 1.78 8.10
N GLY A 171 17.28 1.09 7.39
CA GLY A 171 17.61 0.16 6.31
C GLY A 171 18.22 -1.18 6.76
N LYS A 172 18.27 -1.44 8.07
CA LYS A 172 18.77 -2.70 8.64
C LYS A 172 17.64 -3.45 9.32
N LEU A 173 17.17 -4.48 8.63
CA LEU A 173 16.11 -5.37 9.09
C LEU A 173 16.70 -6.68 9.62
N SER A 174 16.16 -7.18 10.72
CA SER A 174 16.51 -8.49 11.28
C SER A 174 15.28 -9.19 11.85
N ARG A 175 15.48 -10.39 12.42
CA ARG A 175 14.43 -11.20 13.08
C ARG A 175 13.13 -11.28 12.28
N ARG A 176 13.24 -11.74 11.03
CA ARG A 176 12.05 -12.02 10.21
C ARG A 176 11.21 -13.09 10.88
N GLU A 177 9.96 -12.77 11.15
CA GLU A 177 8.98 -13.67 11.79
C GLU A 177 7.64 -13.60 11.05
N VAL A 178 6.85 -14.66 11.14
CA VAL A 178 5.45 -14.61 10.71
C VAL A 178 4.70 -13.79 11.74
N PHE A 179 4.18 -12.63 11.33
CA PHE A 179 3.38 -11.77 12.19
C PHE A 179 1.95 -12.29 12.31
N ALA A 180 1.39 -12.77 11.20
CA ALA A 180 0.04 -13.34 11.14
C ALA A 180 -0.13 -14.23 9.92
N ASP A 181 -0.66 -15.44 10.09
CA ASP A 181 -1.11 -16.31 9.00
C ASP A 181 -2.58 -15.96 8.67
N LEU A 182 -2.82 -15.32 7.53
CA LEU A 182 -4.15 -14.85 7.16
C LEU A 182 -5.01 -15.96 6.57
N ALA A 183 -4.38 -16.97 5.97
CA ALA A 183 -5.07 -18.17 5.52
C ALA A 183 -5.76 -18.88 6.69
N GLU A 184 -5.08 -18.95 7.83
CA GLU A 184 -5.62 -19.52 9.07
C GLU A 184 -6.56 -18.55 9.81
N LEU A 185 -6.17 -17.28 9.96
CA LEU A 185 -6.89 -16.32 10.81
C LEU A 185 -8.14 -15.71 10.16
N VAL A 186 -8.20 -15.64 8.82
CA VAL A 186 -9.27 -14.96 8.07
C VAL A 186 -9.99 -15.93 7.13
N SER A 187 -9.29 -16.40 6.09
CA SER A 187 -9.74 -17.46 5.17
C SER A 187 -8.61 -17.87 4.21
N PRO A 188 -8.64 -19.06 3.58
CA PRO A 188 -7.63 -19.49 2.61
C PRO A 188 -7.38 -18.52 1.45
N GLU A 189 -8.38 -17.70 1.11
CA GLU A 189 -8.34 -16.70 0.04
C GLU A 189 -7.75 -15.35 0.50
N ALA A 190 -7.50 -15.14 1.79
CA ALA A 190 -7.10 -13.86 2.38
C ALA A 190 -5.72 -13.37 1.91
N ALA A 191 -5.69 -12.80 0.72
CA ALA A 191 -4.52 -12.17 0.12
C ALA A 191 -4.35 -10.77 0.70
N PRO A 192 -3.29 -10.50 1.50
CA PRO A 192 -3.06 -9.16 1.99
C PRO A 192 -2.62 -8.23 0.86
N ASP A 193 -3.17 -7.04 0.86
CA ASP A 193 -2.86 -5.95 -0.07
C ASP A 193 -2.33 -4.76 0.76
N GLY A 194 -2.99 -3.60 0.75
CA GLY A 194 -2.62 -2.45 1.56
C GLY A 194 -2.73 -2.67 3.08
N LEU A 195 -1.74 -2.15 3.82
CA LEU A 195 -1.66 -2.21 5.27
C LEU A 195 -1.66 -0.82 5.91
N TRP A 196 -2.10 -0.73 7.16
CA TRP A 196 -1.92 0.47 7.96
C TRP A 196 -1.65 0.16 9.44
N GLY A 197 -0.51 0.61 9.95
CA GLY A 197 -0.09 0.41 11.34
C GLY A 197 -0.73 1.42 12.29
N THR A 198 -1.14 0.95 13.47
CA THR A 198 -1.69 1.76 14.56
C THR A 198 -1.14 1.27 15.90
N ALA A 199 -1.42 2.01 16.98
CA ALA A 199 -1.11 1.55 18.34
C ALA A 199 -1.89 0.28 18.75
N GLU A 200 -3.03 0.00 18.09
CA GLU A 200 -3.87 -1.17 18.37
C GLU A 200 -3.37 -2.42 17.62
N GLY A 201 -2.71 -2.24 16.47
CA GLY A 201 -2.28 -3.31 15.59
C GLY A 201 -2.18 -2.86 14.13
N VAL A 202 -2.20 -3.82 13.21
CA VAL A 202 -2.14 -3.56 11.75
C VAL A 202 -3.51 -3.79 11.14
N TRP A 203 -4.05 -2.77 10.48
CA TRP A 203 -5.17 -2.91 9.56
C TRP A 203 -4.69 -3.55 8.26
N VAL A 204 -5.46 -4.50 7.75
CA VAL A 204 -5.11 -5.32 6.60
C VAL A 204 -6.30 -5.38 5.64
N CYS A 205 -6.11 -4.89 4.42
CA CYS A 205 -7.02 -5.18 3.31
C CYS A 205 -6.77 -6.61 2.83
N THR A 206 -7.77 -7.50 2.94
CA THR A 206 -7.69 -8.89 2.46
C THR A 206 -8.49 -9.05 1.17
N LEU A 207 -7.82 -8.82 0.04
CA LEU A 207 -8.43 -8.57 -1.28
C LEU A 207 -9.50 -9.60 -1.67
N TYR A 208 -9.17 -10.89 -1.67
CA TYR A 208 -10.11 -11.96 -2.07
C TYR A 208 -10.90 -12.57 -0.92
N ALA A 209 -10.66 -12.14 0.33
CA ALA A 209 -11.50 -12.54 1.47
C ALA A 209 -12.60 -11.51 1.77
N HIS A 210 -12.68 -10.41 1.01
CA HIS A 210 -13.72 -9.39 1.11
C HIS A 210 -13.84 -8.79 2.52
N LYS A 211 -12.70 -8.64 3.20
CA LYS A 211 -12.63 -8.17 4.57
C LYS A 211 -11.48 -7.19 4.76
N ILE A 212 -11.70 -6.21 5.63
CA ILE A 212 -10.64 -5.44 6.25
C ILE A 212 -10.54 -5.92 7.70
N VAL A 213 -9.37 -6.37 8.13
CA VAL A 213 -9.17 -6.90 9.49
C VAL A 213 -8.14 -6.09 10.26
N LEU A 214 -8.36 -5.91 11.56
CA LEU A 214 -7.35 -5.39 12.48
C LEU A 214 -6.69 -6.58 13.18
N ILE A 215 -5.38 -6.70 13.02
CA ILE A 215 -4.58 -7.75 13.64
C ILE A 215 -3.75 -7.17 14.77
N SER A 216 -3.94 -7.73 15.97
CA SER A 216 -3.20 -7.37 17.16
C SER A 216 -2.70 -8.62 17.86
N LYS A 217 -1.39 -8.68 18.15
CA LYS A 217 -0.76 -9.79 18.88
C LYS A 217 -1.12 -11.17 18.32
N GLY A 218 -1.05 -11.30 16.98
CA GLY A 218 -1.32 -12.55 16.26
C GLY A 218 -2.80 -12.96 16.21
N LYS A 219 -3.74 -12.05 16.51
CA LYS A 219 -5.18 -12.33 16.48
C LYS A 219 -5.93 -11.26 15.69
N VAL A 220 -7.00 -11.68 15.02
CA VAL A 220 -7.99 -10.75 14.48
C VAL A 220 -8.81 -10.21 15.65
N VAL A 221 -8.74 -8.90 15.86
CA VAL A 221 -9.50 -8.21 16.93
C VAL A 221 -10.69 -7.42 16.39
N ARG A 222 -10.71 -7.16 15.08
CA ARG A 222 -11.85 -6.56 14.39
C ARG A 222 -11.89 -7.02 12.94
N THR A 223 -13.10 -7.13 12.41
CA THR A 223 -13.37 -7.49 11.01
C THR A 223 -14.45 -6.57 10.47
N ILE A 224 -14.20 -5.98 9.32
CA ILE A 224 -15.15 -5.21 8.52
C ILE A 224 -15.39 -6.01 7.24
N ASP A 225 -16.64 -6.39 7.00
CA ASP A 225 -17.07 -7.05 5.77
C ASP A 225 -17.30 -6.01 4.67
N THR A 226 -16.75 -6.25 3.48
CA THR A 226 -16.84 -5.33 2.34
C THR A 226 -17.86 -5.79 1.29
N GLY A 227 -18.69 -6.79 1.62
CA GLY A 227 -19.63 -7.42 0.71
C GLY A 227 -18.92 -7.98 -0.51
N ASP A 228 -19.45 -7.71 -1.70
CA ASP A 228 -18.84 -8.20 -2.95
C ASP A 228 -17.63 -7.37 -3.42
N THR A 229 -17.32 -6.26 -2.73
CA THR A 229 -16.18 -5.41 -3.11
C THR A 229 -14.87 -5.92 -2.53
N LEU A 230 -13.77 -5.66 -3.25
CA LEU A 230 -12.41 -6.06 -2.87
C LEU A 230 -11.72 -4.90 -2.15
N PRO A 231 -11.32 -5.03 -0.88
CA PRO A 231 -10.54 -4.00 -0.20
C PRO A 231 -9.10 -3.98 -0.72
N VAL A 232 -8.63 -2.81 -1.16
CA VAL A 232 -7.33 -2.64 -1.84
C VAL A 232 -6.33 -1.97 -0.90
N ALA A 233 -6.57 -0.72 -0.51
CA ALA A 233 -5.68 0.04 0.38
C ALA A 233 -6.44 0.66 1.55
N CYS A 234 -5.76 0.94 2.65
CA CYS A 234 -6.35 1.62 3.80
C CYS A 234 -5.38 2.58 4.49
N CYS A 235 -5.93 3.55 5.22
CA CYS A 235 -5.22 4.40 6.15
C CYS A 235 -6.14 4.91 7.25
N THR A 236 -5.59 5.55 8.28
CA THR A 236 -6.39 6.28 9.29
C THR A 236 -6.09 7.77 9.28
N ASP A 237 -7.06 8.59 9.70
CA ASP A 237 -6.79 9.97 10.13
C ASP A 237 -6.17 10.02 11.54
N GLU A 238 -5.92 11.23 12.05
CA GLU A 238 -5.36 11.44 13.38
C GLU A 238 -6.31 11.02 14.53
N SER A 239 -7.60 10.89 14.26
CA SER A 239 -8.60 10.42 15.24
C SER A 239 -8.70 8.89 15.29
N GLY A 240 -8.02 8.19 14.38
CA GLY A 240 -8.09 6.74 14.20
C GLY A 240 -9.29 6.29 13.38
N ARG A 241 -9.95 7.19 12.64
CA ARG A 241 -11.00 6.83 11.69
C ARG A 241 -10.37 6.13 10.49
N LEU A 242 -10.93 4.99 10.09
CA LEU A 242 -10.40 4.19 8.98
C LEU A 242 -11.00 4.65 7.65
N PHE A 243 -10.14 4.78 6.65
CA PHE A 243 -10.50 4.97 5.26
C PHE A 243 -9.96 3.82 4.44
N ALA A 244 -10.73 3.34 3.47
CA ALA A 244 -10.29 2.28 2.57
C ALA A 244 -10.76 2.49 1.14
N THR A 245 -9.97 2.03 0.18
CA THR A 245 -10.36 1.91 -1.22
C THR A 245 -10.96 0.52 -1.45
N LEU A 246 -12.16 0.48 -2.03
CA LEU A 246 -12.88 -0.74 -2.36
C LEU A 246 -13.09 -0.82 -3.88
N ALA A 247 -12.65 -1.92 -4.49
CA ALA A 247 -12.87 -2.21 -5.90
C ALA A 247 -14.13 -3.04 -6.12
N ASP A 248 -14.94 -2.62 -7.08
CA ASP A 248 -16.11 -3.34 -7.57
C ASP A 248 -15.78 -3.93 -8.95
N THR A 249 -15.86 -5.25 -9.07
CA THR A 249 -15.61 -5.99 -10.32
C THR A 249 -16.85 -6.15 -11.19
N ALA A 250 -18.00 -5.61 -10.77
CA ALA A 250 -19.30 -5.79 -11.41
C ALA A 250 -19.68 -7.26 -11.60
N GLY A 251 -19.34 -8.10 -10.60
CA GLY A 251 -19.64 -9.55 -10.59
C GLY A 251 -18.71 -10.40 -11.44
N GLN A 252 -17.63 -9.84 -12.00
CA GLN A 252 -16.62 -10.58 -12.76
C GLN A 252 -15.42 -10.98 -11.87
N SER A 253 -14.57 -11.88 -12.38
CA SER A 253 -13.24 -12.08 -11.80
C SER A 253 -12.44 -10.78 -11.89
N LEU A 254 -11.47 -10.57 -10.97
CA LEU A 254 -10.64 -9.37 -11.00
C LEU A 254 -9.91 -9.20 -12.34
N MET A 255 -9.37 -10.30 -12.89
CA MET A 255 -8.64 -10.27 -14.16
C MET A 255 -9.56 -9.88 -15.33
N ASP A 256 -10.77 -10.44 -15.38
CA ASP A 256 -11.75 -10.09 -16.42
C ASP A 256 -12.23 -8.65 -16.26
N ALA A 257 -12.48 -8.19 -15.05
CA ALA A 257 -12.92 -6.82 -14.79
C ALA A 257 -11.86 -5.78 -15.20
N ILE A 258 -10.58 -6.07 -14.96
CA ILE A 258 -9.45 -5.25 -15.44
C ILE A 258 -9.39 -5.28 -16.98
N ALA A 259 -9.43 -6.48 -17.58
CA ALA A 259 -9.34 -6.65 -19.04
C ALA A 259 -10.50 -5.94 -19.78
N ASN A 260 -11.71 -6.04 -19.23
CA ASN A 260 -12.92 -5.43 -19.78
C ASN A 260 -13.11 -3.97 -19.37
N LYS A 261 -12.23 -3.42 -18.52
CA LYS A 261 -12.31 -2.05 -17.98
C LYS A 261 -13.65 -1.75 -17.31
N THR A 262 -14.22 -2.75 -16.65
CA THR A 262 -15.47 -2.61 -15.88
C THR A 262 -15.22 -2.38 -14.40
N ILE A 263 -13.96 -2.42 -13.98
CA ILE A 263 -13.58 -2.19 -12.61
C ILE A 263 -13.76 -0.73 -12.22
N SER A 264 -14.29 -0.50 -11.02
CA SER A 264 -14.37 0.83 -10.43
C SER A 264 -13.97 0.79 -8.97
N VAL A 265 -13.28 1.82 -8.51
CA VAL A 265 -12.88 1.95 -7.11
C VAL A 265 -13.58 3.13 -6.47
N SER A 266 -13.92 2.96 -5.20
CA SER A 266 -14.45 4.01 -4.35
C SER A 266 -13.78 4.06 -2.98
N VAL A 267 -13.75 5.25 -2.38
CA VAL A 267 -13.28 5.45 -1.00
C VAL A 267 -14.45 5.33 -0.04
N HIS A 268 -14.24 4.55 1.02
CA HIS A 268 -15.16 4.31 2.11
C HIS A 268 -14.54 4.79 3.42
N GLU A 269 -15.41 5.27 4.31
CA GLU A 269 -15.07 5.81 5.63
C GLU A 269 -15.77 4.95 6.68
N TYR A 270 -15.01 4.45 7.65
CA TYR A 270 -15.50 3.61 8.74
C TYR A 270 -15.26 4.32 10.07
N ASP A 271 -16.34 4.54 10.80
CA ASP A 271 -16.27 5.09 12.15
C ASP A 271 -15.58 4.10 13.10
N ARG A 272 -14.86 4.63 14.09
CA ARG A 272 -14.11 3.82 15.07
C ARG A 272 -15.00 2.87 15.89
N GLU A 273 -16.31 3.09 15.90
CA GLU A 273 -17.28 2.25 16.64
C GLU A 273 -17.89 1.11 15.80
N GLN A 274 -17.62 1.07 14.49
CA GLN A 274 -18.02 -0.02 13.58
C GLN A 274 -16.93 -1.10 13.52
#